data_AF-A0A9E1KLP7-F1
#
_entry.id   AF-A0A9E1KLP7-F1
#
_cell.length_a   1.000
_cell.length_b   1.000
_cell.length_c   1.000
_cell.angle_alpha   90.00
_cell.angle_beta   90.00
_cell.angle_gamma   90.00
#
_symmetry.space_group_name_H-M   'P 1'
#
loop_
_entity.id
_entity.type
_entity.pdbx_description
1 polymer ?
#
loop_
_entity_poly.entity_id
_entity_poly.type
_entity_poly.pdbx_seq_one_letter_code
_entity_poly.pdbx_strand_id
1 'polypeptide(L)'
;MYYIVKGLGERWRPLAVFYAGCAAIACIGAWNMFQANQAAANLESAFNIPTWITGAVLSIFAALVLAGGIARIGKVAARLVPAMCIIYVTTVLGLCLWHIQQIPAVLIVIWEHAFDFQSAGGGVLGSAVLVGIRRAIFSNEAATGSAAIAHAAAHTSHPVRQGIAASLGPFIDTLMICAATAFVILLSGYYGNESYQNGSGTVLQLSEVELPENTSWHIGFSDMPDDNHPLQHFTSGGSALVYRPLDGQSQPSILELDLAPLLRAQHDSKDTGNAIRFSTVGSVPSTQAELIGPDGAVLANTLVEASPTWGSWIIVPEPQTWSRMITEPDSGKWQLRLSPSANREIWIDRVELVEDTNGIVLSSAAFAKFFGAFGNIFIPVAALFFAYTTILAGAYYGEVACHFLRESWVKPYLVLYIISAFLGCVLDLDLVINFSDLALGLMTIPNLIAMMVLTPLVARETRSYFAALKAGEFNGS
;
A
#
# COMPACT_ATOMS: atom_id res chain seq x y z
N MET A 1 17.80 -19.47 13.03
CA MET A 1 18.77 -19.71 14.15
C MET A 1 19.25 -21.16 14.30
N TYR A 2 18.40 -22.16 14.55
CA TYR A 2 18.88 -23.53 14.83
C TYR A 2 19.65 -24.16 13.68
N TYR A 3 19.17 -23.98 12.44
CA TYR A 3 19.84 -24.53 11.26
C TYR A 3 21.20 -23.84 11.01
N ILE A 4 21.40 -22.61 11.48
CA ILE A 4 22.68 -21.90 11.39
C ILE A 4 23.71 -22.63 12.26
N VAL A 5 23.38 -22.91 13.52
CA VAL A 5 24.28 -23.62 14.44
C VAL A 5 24.49 -25.07 14.01
N LYS A 6 23.40 -25.79 13.70
CA LYS A 6 23.46 -27.22 13.36
C LYS A 6 24.07 -27.47 11.97
N GLY A 7 23.86 -26.58 11.01
CA GLY A 7 24.33 -26.73 9.63
C GLY A 7 25.75 -26.20 9.41
N LEU A 8 26.11 -25.08 10.03
CA LEU A 8 27.42 -24.44 9.85
C LEU A 8 28.41 -24.72 10.99
N GLY A 9 27.93 -25.28 12.09
CA GLY A 9 28.71 -25.61 13.28
C GLY A 9 28.74 -24.49 14.34
N GLU A 10 29.24 -24.83 15.53
CA GLU A 10 29.24 -23.95 16.72
C GLU A 10 29.98 -22.61 16.52
N ARG A 11 30.93 -22.54 15.58
CA ARG A 11 31.64 -21.29 15.24
C ARG A 11 30.69 -20.18 14.74
N TRP A 12 29.55 -20.56 14.17
CA TRP A 12 28.53 -19.64 13.65
C TRP A 12 27.45 -19.29 14.68
N ARG A 13 27.59 -19.74 15.93
CA ARG A 13 26.66 -19.41 17.02
C ARG A 13 26.45 -17.91 17.22
N PRO A 14 27.47 -17.02 17.11
CA PRO A 14 27.24 -15.58 17.17
C PRO A 14 26.26 -15.07 16.11
N LEU A 15 26.34 -15.56 14.88
CA LEU A 15 25.41 -15.21 13.80
C LEU A 15 23.99 -15.69 14.12
N ALA A 16 23.86 -16.89 14.69
CA ALA A 16 22.57 -17.45 15.08
C ALA A 16 21.91 -16.69 16.24
N VAL A 17 22.70 -16.25 17.22
CA VAL A 17 22.27 -15.39 18.35
C VAL A 17 21.84 -14.02 17.83
N PHE A 18 22.63 -13.43 16.91
CA PHE A 18 22.28 -12.17 16.27
C PHE A 18 20.96 -12.27 15.50
N TYR A 19 20.81 -13.30 14.64
CA TYR A 19 19.55 -13.57 13.94
C TYR A 19 18.38 -13.71 14.91
N ALA A 20 18.52 -14.47 16.01
CA ALA A 20 17.44 -14.68 16.95
C ALA A 20 17.04 -13.37 17.68
N GLY A 21 18.01 -12.52 18.03
CA GLY A 21 17.73 -11.20 18.60
C GLY A 21 16.98 -10.31 17.62
N CYS A 22 17.46 -10.21 16.38
CA CYS A 22 16.79 -9.46 15.32
C CYS A 22 15.40 -10.02 15.01
N ALA A 23 15.22 -11.34 15.02
CA ALA A 23 13.94 -11.98 14.76
C ALA A 23 12.90 -11.65 15.83
N ALA A 24 13.28 -11.71 17.11
CA ALA A 24 12.39 -11.33 18.20
C ALA A 24 11.91 -9.86 18.07
N ILE A 25 12.82 -8.95 17.70
CA ILE A 25 12.51 -7.53 17.49
C ILE A 25 11.66 -7.32 16.22
N ALA A 26 12.00 -7.97 15.11
CA ALA A 26 11.29 -7.85 13.84
C ALA A 26 9.84 -8.34 13.97
N CYS A 27 9.61 -9.40 14.75
CA CYS A 27 8.26 -9.89 15.06
C CYS A 27 7.38 -8.85 15.78
N ILE A 28 7.97 -7.99 16.62
CA ILE A 28 7.26 -6.87 17.28
C ILE A 28 6.90 -5.78 16.27
N GLY A 29 7.78 -5.50 15.31
CA GLY A 29 7.52 -4.49 14.28
C GLY A 29 6.57 -5.00 13.20
N ALA A 30 7.10 -5.79 12.26
CA ALA A 30 6.46 -6.12 11.00
C ALA A 30 5.22 -7.02 11.14
N TRP A 31 5.26 -7.99 12.07
CA TRP A 31 4.16 -8.93 12.27
C TRP A 31 3.13 -8.46 13.29
N ASN A 32 3.45 -7.46 14.11
CA ASN A 32 2.58 -7.01 15.19
C ASN A 32 2.17 -5.55 15.06
N MET A 33 3.08 -4.62 15.36
CA MET A 33 2.75 -3.20 15.36
C MET A 33 2.20 -2.75 14.00
N PHE A 34 2.84 -3.16 12.90
CA PHE A 34 2.38 -2.83 11.56
C PHE A 34 0.98 -3.40 11.28
N GLN A 35 0.76 -4.69 11.55
CA GLN A 35 -0.53 -5.33 11.31
C GLN A 35 -1.66 -4.74 12.16
N ALA A 36 -1.36 -4.43 13.43
CA ALA A 36 -2.30 -3.79 14.35
C ALA A 36 -2.64 -2.36 13.90
N ASN A 37 -1.65 -1.61 13.41
CA ASN A 37 -1.86 -0.28 12.83
C ASN A 37 -2.78 -0.33 11.61
N GLN A 38 -2.47 -1.19 10.64
CA GLN A 38 -3.27 -1.36 9.42
C GLN A 38 -4.71 -1.76 9.76
N ALA A 39 -4.91 -2.70 10.69
CA ALA A 39 -6.24 -3.09 11.13
C ALA A 39 -7.00 -1.93 11.80
N ALA A 40 -6.34 -1.14 12.64
CA ALA A 40 -6.95 0.02 13.30
C ALA A 40 -7.36 1.10 12.30
N ALA A 41 -6.46 1.50 11.40
CA ALA A 41 -6.75 2.51 10.37
C ALA A 41 -7.92 2.08 9.47
N ASN A 42 -8.00 0.80 9.12
CA ASN A 42 -9.07 0.28 8.29
C ASN A 42 -10.43 0.27 9.01
N LEU A 43 -10.48 -0.07 10.31
CA LEU A 43 -11.72 -0.02 11.09
C LEU A 43 -12.15 1.40 11.45
N GLU A 44 -11.20 2.30 11.64
CA GLU A 44 -11.47 3.73 11.81
C GLU A 44 -12.09 4.31 10.55
N SER A 45 -11.48 4.08 9.38
CA SER A 45 -12.03 4.54 8.11
C SER A 45 -13.39 3.93 7.79
N ALA A 46 -13.58 2.62 8.00
CA ALA A 46 -14.81 1.93 7.62
C ALA A 46 -15.98 2.11 8.59
N PHE A 47 -15.72 2.19 9.89
CA PHE A 47 -16.74 2.15 10.93
C PHE A 47 -16.63 3.30 11.95
N ASN A 48 -15.70 4.22 11.77
CA ASN A 48 -15.40 5.30 12.70
C ASN A 48 -15.08 4.78 14.12
N ILE A 49 -14.42 3.63 14.20
CA ILE A 49 -13.97 3.03 15.47
C ILE A 49 -12.61 3.63 15.83
N PRO A 50 -12.49 4.32 16.99
CA PRO A 50 -11.21 4.87 17.43
C PRO A 50 -10.11 3.81 17.52
N THR A 51 -8.92 4.14 17.04
CA THR A 51 -7.78 3.21 16.93
C THR A 51 -7.40 2.54 18.25
N TRP A 52 -7.48 3.25 19.38
CA TRP A 52 -7.18 2.69 20.70
C TRP A 52 -8.17 1.61 21.14
N ILE A 53 -9.44 1.67 20.71
CA ILE A 53 -10.43 0.62 20.99
C ILE A 53 -10.05 -0.65 20.23
N THR A 54 -9.73 -0.51 18.94
CA THR A 54 -9.24 -1.62 18.12
C THR A 54 -8.00 -2.26 18.75
N GLY A 55 -7.05 -1.45 19.19
CA GLY A 55 -5.85 -1.93 19.88
C GLY A 55 -6.17 -2.68 21.17
N ALA A 56 -7.07 -2.17 22.01
CA ALA A 56 -7.45 -2.84 23.26
C ALA A 56 -8.07 -4.22 22.97
N VAL A 57 -8.98 -4.29 22.00
CA VAL A 57 -9.66 -5.53 21.60
C VAL A 57 -8.65 -6.53 21.01
N LEU A 58 -7.79 -6.11 20.08
CA LEU A 58 -6.75 -6.95 19.49
C LEU A 58 -5.79 -7.51 20.54
N SER A 59 -5.31 -6.67 21.47
CA SER A 59 -4.43 -7.11 22.55
C SER A 59 -5.10 -8.12 23.48
N ILE A 60 -6.39 -7.94 23.82
CA ILE A 60 -7.13 -8.90 24.65
C ILE A 60 -7.25 -10.25 23.93
N PHE A 61 -7.66 -10.25 22.66
CA PHE A 61 -7.77 -11.49 21.89
C PHE A 61 -6.42 -12.17 21.67
N ALA A 62 -5.36 -11.40 21.42
CA ALA A 62 -4.00 -11.92 21.35
C ALA A 62 -3.61 -12.57 22.69
N ALA A 63 -3.81 -11.89 23.81
CA ALA A 63 -3.50 -12.42 25.14
C ALA A 63 -4.22 -13.76 25.44
N LEU A 64 -5.51 -13.87 25.10
CA LEU A 64 -6.29 -15.09 25.31
C LEU A 64 -5.78 -16.29 24.51
N VAL A 65 -5.32 -16.06 23.28
CA VAL A 65 -4.76 -17.11 22.42
C VAL A 65 -3.34 -17.46 22.85
N LEU A 66 -2.50 -16.45 23.09
CA LEU A 66 -1.11 -16.64 23.51
C LEU A 66 -0.98 -17.32 24.88
N ALA A 67 -1.92 -17.07 25.80
CA ALA A 67 -1.99 -17.78 27.08
C ALA A 67 -2.21 -19.31 26.91
N GLY A 68 -2.76 -19.75 25.77
CA GLY A 68 -2.94 -21.16 25.43
C GLY A 68 -1.72 -21.82 24.79
N GLY A 69 -0.65 -21.07 24.53
CA GLY A 69 0.59 -21.55 23.92
C GLY A 69 0.46 -21.97 22.45
N ILE A 70 1.55 -22.55 21.93
CA ILE A 70 1.77 -22.87 20.51
C ILE A 70 0.63 -23.72 19.90
N ALA A 71 0.12 -24.71 20.64
CA ALA A 71 -0.94 -25.58 20.14
C ALA A 71 -2.25 -24.83 19.87
N ARG A 72 -2.58 -23.82 20.69
CA ARG A 72 -3.77 -22.98 20.48
C ARG A 72 -3.58 -22.03 19.30
N ILE A 73 -2.40 -21.43 19.19
CA ILE A 73 -2.02 -20.56 18.06
C ILE A 73 -2.25 -21.28 16.73
N GLY A 74 -1.65 -22.47 16.58
CA GLY A 74 -1.78 -23.27 15.36
C GLY A 74 -3.21 -23.68 15.06
N LYS A 75 -4.00 -24.06 16.08
CA LYS A 75 -5.40 -24.47 15.91
C LYS A 75 -6.29 -23.32 15.42
N VAL A 76 -6.06 -22.10 15.93
CA VAL A 76 -6.81 -20.91 15.50
C VAL A 76 -6.43 -20.53 14.08
N ALA A 77 -5.13 -20.43 13.79
CA ALA A 77 -4.63 -20.10 12.45
C ALA A 77 -5.12 -21.11 11.39
N ALA A 78 -5.02 -22.41 11.66
CA ALA A 78 -5.43 -23.46 10.73
C ALA A 78 -6.93 -23.45 10.40
N ARG A 79 -7.77 -22.84 11.26
CA ARG A 79 -9.22 -22.72 11.02
C ARG A 79 -9.56 -21.40 10.31
N LEU A 80 -8.89 -20.31 10.65
CA LEU A 80 -9.16 -18.99 10.08
C LEU A 80 -8.56 -18.81 8.69
N VAL A 81 -7.29 -19.19 8.50
CA VAL A 81 -6.52 -18.90 7.28
C VAL A 81 -7.15 -19.51 6.02
N PRO A 82 -7.56 -20.79 5.98
CA PRO A 82 -8.16 -21.34 4.76
C PRO A 82 -9.50 -20.67 4.42
N ALA A 83 -10.32 -20.37 5.42
CA ALA A 83 -11.62 -19.73 5.22
C ALA A 83 -11.45 -18.32 4.61
N MET A 84 -10.56 -17.49 5.18
CA MET A 84 -10.33 -16.14 4.65
C MET A 84 -9.74 -16.16 3.23
N CYS A 85 -8.79 -17.06 2.94
CA CYS A 85 -8.21 -17.17 1.60
C CYS A 85 -9.23 -17.61 0.56
N ILE A 86 -10.06 -18.61 0.86
CA ILE A 86 -11.09 -19.10 -0.08
C ILE A 86 -12.09 -17.99 -0.37
N ILE A 87 -12.61 -17.31 0.65
CA ILE A 87 -13.60 -16.25 0.44
C ILE A 87 -12.97 -15.10 -0.35
N TYR A 88 -11.77 -14.67 0.00
CA TYR A 88 -11.07 -13.57 -0.67
C TYR A 88 -10.82 -13.88 -2.16
N VAL A 89 -10.16 -15.01 -2.43
CA VAL A 89 -9.81 -15.42 -3.80
C VAL A 89 -11.07 -15.64 -4.64
N THR A 90 -12.11 -16.27 -4.10
CA THR A 90 -13.37 -16.48 -4.84
C THR A 90 -14.05 -15.15 -5.18
N THR A 91 -14.05 -14.19 -4.25
CA THR A 91 -14.64 -12.86 -4.45
C THR A 91 -13.91 -12.10 -5.55
N VAL A 92 -12.57 -12.08 -5.51
CA VAL A 92 -11.79 -11.37 -6.53
C VAL A 92 -11.85 -12.06 -7.88
N LEU A 93 -11.77 -13.39 -7.94
CA LEU A 93 -11.90 -14.12 -9.20
C LEU A 93 -13.28 -13.87 -9.84
N GLY A 94 -14.35 -13.85 -9.05
CA GLY A 94 -15.69 -13.48 -9.53
C GLY A 94 -15.72 -12.08 -10.14
N LEU A 95 -15.07 -11.10 -9.50
CA LEU A 95 -14.95 -9.73 -10.01
C LEU A 95 -14.14 -9.65 -11.31
N CYS A 96 -13.00 -10.33 -11.38
CA CYS A 96 -12.16 -10.39 -12.58
C CYS A 96 -12.90 -11.06 -13.76
N LEU A 97 -13.72 -12.08 -13.50
CA LEU A 97 -14.56 -12.70 -14.52
C LEU A 97 -15.66 -11.76 -15.01
N TRP A 98 -16.24 -10.96 -14.11
CA TRP A 98 -17.23 -9.94 -14.49
C TRP A 98 -16.63 -8.83 -15.36
N HIS A 99 -15.40 -8.41 -15.06
CA HIS A 99 -14.67 -7.35 -15.78
C HIS A 99 -13.63 -7.90 -16.75
N ILE A 100 -13.85 -9.10 -17.31
CA ILE A 100 -12.86 -9.81 -18.13
C ILE A 100 -12.38 -8.99 -19.34
N GLN A 101 -13.24 -8.10 -19.86
CA GLN A 101 -12.93 -7.22 -20.99
C GLN A 101 -11.89 -6.14 -20.65
N GLN A 102 -11.79 -5.72 -19.39
CA GLN A 102 -10.86 -4.70 -18.91
C GLN A 102 -9.51 -5.29 -18.47
N ILE A 103 -9.43 -6.61 -18.28
CA ILE A 103 -8.20 -7.30 -17.85
C ILE A 103 -6.99 -7.03 -18.76
N PRO A 104 -7.12 -7.00 -20.10
CA PRO A 104 -5.99 -6.62 -20.96
C PRO A 104 -5.47 -5.21 -20.65
N ALA A 105 -6.35 -4.25 -20.35
CA ALA A 105 -5.94 -2.88 -20.00
C ALA A 105 -5.19 -2.85 -18.65
N VAL A 106 -5.64 -3.63 -17.65
CA VAL A 106 -4.94 -3.77 -16.37
C VAL A 106 -3.50 -4.26 -16.58
N LEU A 107 -3.32 -5.29 -17.42
CA LEU A 107 -2.00 -5.84 -17.72
C LEU A 107 -1.10 -4.84 -18.45
N ILE A 108 -1.66 -4.06 -19.38
CA ILE A 108 -0.93 -3.01 -20.10
C ILE A 108 -0.45 -1.95 -19.11
N VAL A 109 -1.31 -1.47 -18.21
CA VAL A 109 -0.93 -0.48 -17.18
C VAL A 109 0.18 -1.03 -16.28
N ILE A 110 0.08 -2.28 -15.80
CA ILE A 110 1.15 -2.89 -15.00
C ILE A 110 2.47 -2.91 -15.78
N TRP A 111 2.42 -3.30 -17.06
CA TRP A 111 3.62 -3.42 -17.88
C TRP A 111 4.25 -2.06 -18.18
N GLU A 112 3.46 -1.09 -18.64
CA GLU A 112 3.92 0.25 -18.98
C GLU A 112 4.50 0.94 -17.75
N HIS A 113 3.79 0.97 -16.62
CA HIS A 113 4.29 1.63 -15.41
C HIS A 113 5.47 0.90 -14.75
N ALA A 114 5.60 -0.42 -14.92
CA ALA A 114 6.76 -1.15 -14.42
C ALA A 114 8.02 -0.96 -15.27
N PHE A 115 7.85 -0.67 -16.57
CA PHE A 115 8.91 -0.64 -17.57
C PHE A 115 8.94 0.66 -18.40
N ASP A 116 8.35 1.76 -17.95
CA ASP A 116 8.47 3.04 -18.65
C ASP A 116 9.88 3.61 -18.41
N PHE A 117 10.71 3.44 -19.44
CA PHE A 117 12.11 3.87 -19.43
C PHE A 117 12.30 5.32 -19.92
N GLN A 118 11.23 6.01 -20.33
CA GLN A 118 11.35 7.31 -21.01
C GLN A 118 11.16 8.53 -20.09
N SER A 119 10.45 8.42 -18.96
CA SER A 119 10.33 9.51 -17.98
C SER A 119 11.52 9.53 -17.01
N ALA A 120 12.40 10.52 -17.16
CA ALA A 120 13.47 10.90 -16.21
C ALA A 120 14.54 9.83 -15.88
N GLY A 121 15.54 9.73 -16.78
CA GLY A 121 16.95 9.46 -16.45
C GLY A 121 17.24 8.53 -15.28
N GLY A 122 16.89 7.24 -15.37
CA GLY A 122 17.44 6.15 -14.54
C GLY A 122 17.12 6.13 -13.04
N GLY A 123 16.75 7.26 -12.42
CA GLY A 123 16.48 7.39 -10.99
C GLY A 123 15.06 7.00 -10.58
N VAL A 124 14.06 7.34 -11.42
CA VAL A 124 12.65 7.00 -11.18
C VAL A 124 12.36 5.53 -11.50
N LEU A 125 13.04 4.96 -12.50
CA LEU A 125 13.00 3.53 -12.88
C LEU A 125 13.29 2.57 -11.73
N GLY A 126 14.18 2.96 -10.82
CA GLY A 126 14.50 2.17 -9.65
C GLY A 126 13.38 2.21 -8.61
N SER A 127 12.68 3.32 -8.42
CA SER A 127 11.81 3.51 -7.25
C SER A 127 10.60 2.58 -7.27
N ALA A 128 9.87 2.46 -8.38
CA ALA A 128 8.69 1.61 -8.47
C ALA A 128 9.05 0.12 -8.31
N VAL A 129 10.08 -0.35 -9.03
CA VAL A 129 10.56 -1.74 -8.94
C VAL A 129 11.14 -2.03 -7.55
N LEU A 130 11.93 -1.11 -6.97
CA LEU A 130 12.50 -1.29 -5.63
C LEU A 130 11.42 -1.27 -4.55
N VAL A 131 10.41 -0.42 -4.67
CA VAL A 131 9.24 -0.41 -3.77
C VAL A 131 8.46 -1.72 -3.92
N GLY A 132 8.23 -2.17 -5.15
CA GLY A 132 7.60 -3.47 -5.44
C GLY A 132 8.36 -4.63 -4.82
N ILE A 133 9.68 -4.69 -4.98
CA ILE A 133 10.55 -5.71 -4.36
C ILE A 133 10.49 -5.62 -2.84
N ARG A 134 10.61 -4.43 -2.25
CA ARG A 134 10.53 -4.22 -0.79
C ARG A 134 9.20 -4.70 -0.24
N ARG A 135 8.08 -4.35 -0.88
CA ARG A 135 6.75 -4.77 -0.46
C ARG A 135 6.51 -6.27 -0.67
N ALA A 136 7.01 -6.85 -1.76
CA ALA A 136 6.91 -8.29 -2.03
C ALA A 136 7.66 -9.11 -0.97
N ILE A 137 8.90 -8.73 -0.64
CA ILE A 137 9.70 -9.37 0.43
C ILE A 137 9.00 -9.27 1.78
N PHE A 138 8.34 -8.14 2.05
CA PHE A 138 7.56 -7.94 3.27
C PHE A 138 6.34 -8.86 3.33
N SER A 139 5.63 -9.05 2.20
CA SER A 139 4.41 -9.86 2.14
C SER A 139 4.67 -11.36 2.25
N ASN A 140 5.53 -11.89 1.38
CA ASN A 140 5.78 -13.35 1.33
C ASN A 140 6.88 -13.83 2.28
N GLU A 141 7.47 -12.90 3.04
CA GLU A 141 8.54 -13.16 4.00
C GLU A 141 9.79 -13.80 3.36
N ALA A 142 9.98 -13.66 2.04
CA ALA A 142 11.13 -14.21 1.34
C ALA A 142 12.43 -13.68 1.93
N ALA A 143 13.46 -14.53 1.99
CA ALA A 143 14.77 -14.22 2.55
C ALA A 143 14.84 -13.93 4.06
N THR A 144 13.73 -13.71 4.75
CA THR A 144 13.70 -13.39 6.18
C THR A 144 13.95 -14.62 7.07
N GLY A 145 13.55 -15.81 6.61
CA GLY A 145 13.69 -17.09 7.33
C GLY A 145 12.63 -17.38 8.38
N SER A 146 11.64 -16.48 8.58
CA SER A 146 10.54 -16.65 9.53
C SER A 146 9.64 -17.83 9.17
N ALA A 147 9.23 -17.96 7.91
CA ALA A 147 8.37 -19.07 7.45
C ALA A 147 8.97 -20.45 7.78
N ALA A 148 10.30 -20.59 7.71
CA ALA A 148 10.98 -21.83 8.07
C ALA A 148 10.78 -22.23 9.54
N ILE A 149 10.49 -21.28 10.44
CA ILE A 149 10.17 -21.52 11.85
C ILE A 149 8.82 -22.24 11.95
N ALA A 150 7.77 -21.77 11.26
CA ALA A 150 6.47 -22.46 11.20
C ALA A 150 6.60 -23.85 10.58
N HIS A 151 7.29 -23.96 9.45
CA HIS A 151 7.41 -25.24 8.74
C HIS A 151 8.22 -26.28 9.52
N ALA A 152 9.10 -25.87 10.43
CA ALA A 152 9.84 -26.77 11.31
C ALA A 152 8.95 -27.45 12.38
N ALA A 153 7.77 -26.91 12.67
CA ALA A 153 6.81 -27.53 13.58
C ALA A 153 5.94 -28.61 12.94
N ALA A 154 5.97 -28.74 11.62
CA ALA A 154 5.14 -29.70 10.91
C ALA A 154 5.68 -31.14 11.03
N HIS A 155 4.77 -32.10 11.23
CA HIS A 155 5.09 -33.52 11.15
C HIS A 155 5.23 -33.94 9.68
N THR A 156 6.48 -34.04 9.21
CA THR A 156 6.83 -34.50 7.86
C THR A 156 7.80 -35.68 7.93
N SER A 157 7.70 -36.59 6.96
CA SER A 157 8.65 -37.70 6.81
C SER A 157 9.99 -37.27 6.20
N HIS A 158 10.01 -36.17 5.44
CA HIS A 158 11.22 -35.69 4.77
C HIS A 158 11.27 -34.15 4.71
N PRO A 159 12.43 -33.51 4.96
CA PRO A 159 12.57 -32.05 4.94
C PRO A 159 12.26 -31.44 3.56
N VAL A 160 12.65 -32.09 2.47
CA VAL A 160 12.39 -31.61 1.10
C VAL A 160 10.89 -31.57 0.78
N ARG A 161 10.11 -32.56 1.24
CA ARG A 161 8.65 -32.56 1.08
C ARG A 161 8.03 -31.32 1.73
N GLN A 162 8.50 -30.98 2.93
CA GLN A 162 8.03 -29.80 3.65
C GLN A 162 8.55 -28.49 3.04
N GLY A 163 9.76 -28.48 2.48
CA GLY A 163 10.30 -27.35 1.73
C GLY A 163 9.49 -27.03 0.47
N ILE A 164 9.04 -28.07 -0.26
CA ILE A 164 8.13 -27.89 -1.41
C ILE A 164 6.78 -27.32 -0.94
N ALA A 165 6.21 -27.85 0.15
CA ALA A 165 4.98 -27.29 0.72
C ALA A 165 5.16 -25.83 1.15
N ALA A 166 6.30 -25.48 1.75
CA ALA A 166 6.64 -24.11 2.13
C ALA A 166 6.76 -23.16 0.93
N SER A 167 7.24 -23.66 -0.22
CA SER A 167 7.35 -22.86 -1.45
C SER A 167 5.99 -22.43 -2.03
N LEU A 168 4.89 -23.09 -1.64
CA LEU A 168 3.54 -22.66 -2.01
C LEU A 168 3.12 -21.39 -1.28
N GLY A 169 3.75 -21.05 -0.14
CA GLY A 169 3.43 -19.84 0.62
C GLY A 169 3.57 -18.57 -0.22
N PRO A 170 4.76 -18.26 -0.76
CA PRO A 170 4.95 -17.11 -1.65
C PRO A 170 4.08 -17.12 -2.91
N PHE A 171 3.78 -18.31 -3.46
CA PHE A 171 2.89 -18.42 -4.62
C PHE A 171 1.45 -18.00 -4.26
N ILE A 172 0.90 -18.52 -3.16
CA ILE A 172 -0.46 -18.18 -2.71
C ILE A 172 -0.51 -16.72 -2.27
N ASP A 173 0.47 -16.25 -1.52
CA ASP A 173 0.51 -14.87 -1.02
C ASP A 173 0.67 -13.86 -2.16
N THR A 174 1.79 -13.90 -2.88
CA THR A 174 2.13 -12.83 -3.83
C THR A 174 1.43 -12.99 -5.18
N LEU A 175 1.45 -14.20 -5.75
CA LEU A 175 0.93 -14.43 -7.11
C LEU A 175 -0.58 -14.62 -7.16
N MET A 176 -1.20 -15.10 -6.07
CA MET A 176 -2.66 -15.20 -6.02
C MET A 176 -3.29 -14.04 -5.26
N ILE A 177 -2.96 -13.85 -3.97
CA ILE A 177 -3.67 -12.89 -3.13
C ILE A 177 -3.28 -11.45 -3.47
N CYS A 178 -2.00 -11.07 -3.41
CA CYS A 178 -1.56 -9.69 -3.68
C CYS A 178 -1.85 -9.27 -5.13
N ALA A 179 -1.63 -10.17 -6.09
CA ALA A 179 -1.97 -9.91 -7.49
C ALA A 179 -3.48 -9.68 -7.68
N ALA A 180 -4.32 -10.48 -7.02
CA ALA A 180 -5.76 -10.28 -7.00
C ALA A 180 -6.13 -8.91 -6.42
N THR A 181 -5.54 -8.51 -5.28
CA THR A 181 -5.74 -7.16 -4.71
C THR A 181 -5.38 -6.06 -5.71
N ALA A 182 -4.20 -6.17 -6.35
CA ALA A 182 -3.73 -5.19 -7.32
C ALA A 182 -4.69 -5.06 -8.52
N PHE A 183 -5.24 -6.19 -9.00
CA PHE A 183 -6.23 -6.17 -10.08
C PHE A 183 -7.50 -5.42 -9.67
N VAL A 184 -8.00 -5.60 -8.45
CA VAL A 184 -9.18 -4.87 -7.98
C VAL A 184 -8.90 -3.38 -7.87
N ILE A 185 -7.74 -2.98 -7.36
CA ILE A 185 -7.33 -1.56 -7.28
C ILE A 185 -7.23 -0.92 -8.67
N LEU A 186 -6.65 -1.64 -9.63
CA LEU A 186 -6.49 -1.14 -11.00
C LEU A 186 -7.83 -1.07 -11.75
N LEU A 187 -8.68 -2.10 -11.60
CA LEU A 187 -10.04 -2.09 -12.16
C LEU A 187 -10.90 -0.99 -11.53
N SER A 188 -10.69 -0.65 -10.24
CA SER A 188 -11.43 0.43 -9.60
C SER A 188 -10.99 1.81 -10.08
N GLY A 189 -9.87 1.92 -10.79
CA GLY A 189 -9.29 3.19 -11.23
C GLY A 189 -8.55 3.95 -10.13
N TYR A 190 -8.39 3.40 -8.92
CA TYR A 190 -7.71 4.05 -7.80
C TYR A 190 -6.20 3.81 -7.81
N TYR A 191 -5.54 4.19 -8.91
CA TYR A 191 -4.11 4.05 -9.09
C TYR A 191 -3.48 5.35 -9.62
N GLY A 192 -2.15 5.46 -9.52
CA GLY A 192 -1.45 6.71 -9.80
C GLY A 192 -1.93 7.81 -8.85
N ASN A 193 -2.21 9.00 -9.37
CA ASN A 193 -2.70 10.13 -8.58
C ASN A 193 -4.15 9.97 -8.10
N GLU A 194 -4.89 8.98 -8.61
CA GLU A 194 -6.22 8.61 -8.10
C GLU A 194 -6.15 7.74 -6.83
N SER A 195 -4.95 7.35 -6.37
CA SER A 195 -4.80 6.66 -5.07
C SER A 195 -5.02 7.60 -3.89
N TYR A 196 -4.77 8.90 -4.08
CA TYR A 196 -5.05 9.91 -3.08
C TYR A 196 -6.57 10.06 -2.95
N GLN A 197 -7.08 9.98 -1.73
CA GLN A 197 -8.50 10.11 -1.47
C GLN A 197 -8.81 11.53 -0.99
N ASN A 198 -10.00 12.00 -1.33
CA ASN A 198 -10.54 13.23 -0.79
C ASN A 198 -11.17 12.91 0.56
N GLY A 199 -10.42 13.09 1.66
CA GLY A 199 -10.93 12.87 3.02
C GLY A 199 -12.17 13.71 3.32
N SER A 200 -12.16 14.97 2.86
CA SER A 200 -13.22 15.95 3.14
C SER A 200 -14.46 15.84 2.23
N GLY A 201 -14.36 15.12 1.09
CA GLY A 201 -15.33 15.17 0.00
C GLY A 201 -15.49 16.55 -0.66
N THR A 202 -14.63 17.52 -0.32
CA THR A 202 -14.70 18.89 -0.84
C THR A 202 -14.10 18.94 -2.22
N VAL A 203 -14.95 19.13 -3.21
CA VAL A 203 -14.56 19.40 -4.60
C VAL A 203 -14.95 20.84 -4.89
N LEU A 204 -14.04 21.62 -5.46
CA LEU A 204 -14.45 22.90 -6.05
C LEU A 204 -15.41 22.59 -7.19
N GLN A 205 -16.69 22.91 -7.00
CA GLN A 205 -17.60 22.98 -8.11
C GLN A 205 -17.14 24.15 -8.97
N LEU A 206 -16.63 23.85 -10.16
CA LEU A 206 -16.03 24.85 -11.04
C LEU A 206 -17.03 25.97 -11.40
N SER A 207 -18.34 25.72 -11.27
CA SER A 207 -19.43 26.72 -11.40
C SER A 207 -19.36 27.88 -10.38
N GLU A 208 -18.64 27.71 -9.28
CA GLU A 208 -18.47 28.72 -8.22
C GLU A 208 -17.15 29.50 -8.34
N VAL A 209 -16.31 29.17 -9.32
CA VAL A 209 -15.03 29.85 -9.55
C VAL A 209 -15.26 31.19 -10.24
N GLU A 210 -14.85 32.28 -9.59
CA GLU A 210 -14.78 33.59 -10.23
C GLU A 210 -13.72 33.56 -11.34
N LEU A 211 -14.18 33.60 -12.58
CA LEU A 211 -13.29 33.63 -13.74
C LEU A 211 -12.66 35.03 -13.87
N PRO A 212 -11.35 35.13 -14.16
CA PRO A 212 -10.73 36.44 -14.28
C PRO A 212 -11.33 37.22 -15.47
N GLU A 213 -11.80 38.45 -15.23
CA GLU A 213 -12.51 39.26 -16.23
C GLU A 213 -11.63 39.72 -17.43
N ASN A 214 -10.31 39.48 -17.38
CA ASN A 214 -9.32 39.96 -18.35
C ASN A 214 -8.33 38.87 -18.78
N THR A 215 -8.82 37.65 -19.04
CA THR A 215 -7.98 36.58 -19.61
C THR A 215 -7.90 36.69 -21.13
N SER A 216 -6.74 36.38 -21.69
CA SER A 216 -6.53 36.19 -23.14
C SER A 216 -7.17 34.90 -23.70
N TRP A 217 -8.23 34.42 -23.05
CA TRP A 217 -8.88 33.13 -23.29
C TRP A 217 -10.39 33.22 -23.12
N HIS A 218 -11.10 32.38 -23.87
CA HIS A 218 -12.49 32.08 -23.60
C HIS A 218 -12.55 30.99 -22.53
N ILE A 219 -13.07 31.35 -21.36
CA ILE A 219 -13.34 30.40 -20.28
C ILE A 219 -14.84 30.17 -20.21
N GLY A 220 -15.25 28.90 -20.19
CA GLY A 220 -16.66 28.54 -20.10
C GLY A 220 -16.85 27.10 -19.64
N PHE A 221 -18.10 26.77 -19.33
CA PHE A 221 -18.52 25.42 -19.03
C PHE A 221 -19.01 24.75 -20.31
N SER A 222 -18.53 23.54 -20.57
CA SER A 222 -19.01 22.71 -21.68
C SER A 222 -19.32 21.32 -21.17
N ASP A 223 -20.25 20.64 -21.84
CA ASP A 223 -20.49 19.22 -21.64
C ASP A 223 -19.18 18.45 -21.81
N MET A 224 -18.92 17.51 -20.90
CA MET A 224 -17.69 16.72 -20.90
C MET A 224 -17.52 15.93 -22.19
N PRO A 225 -16.30 15.86 -22.75
CA PRO A 225 -15.96 14.91 -23.80
C PRO A 225 -16.18 13.47 -23.32
N ASP A 226 -16.50 12.55 -24.24
CA ASP A 226 -16.66 11.13 -23.91
C ASP A 226 -15.40 10.57 -23.23
N ASP A 227 -15.59 9.99 -22.04
CA ASP A 227 -14.53 9.33 -21.30
C ASP A 227 -14.25 7.94 -21.89
N ASN A 228 -13.24 7.88 -22.75
CA ASN A 228 -12.75 6.64 -23.36
C ASN A 228 -11.59 6.00 -22.58
N HIS A 229 -11.30 6.44 -21.35
CA HIS A 229 -10.22 5.84 -20.58
C HIS A 229 -10.65 4.42 -20.10
N PRO A 230 -9.80 3.38 -20.30
CA PRO A 230 -10.23 1.99 -20.14
C PRO A 230 -10.45 1.53 -18.70
N LEU A 231 -9.89 2.23 -17.70
CA LEU A 231 -9.89 1.82 -16.28
C LEU A 231 -10.32 2.94 -15.31
N GLN A 232 -9.76 4.13 -15.47
CA GLN A 232 -10.21 5.34 -14.78
C GLN A 232 -11.45 5.90 -15.45
N HIS A 233 -12.42 6.29 -14.63
CA HIS A 233 -13.61 7.02 -15.07
C HIS A 233 -13.65 8.34 -14.31
N PHE A 234 -13.52 9.44 -15.04
CA PHE A 234 -13.31 10.77 -14.47
C PHE A 234 -14.59 11.60 -14.41
N THR A 235 -15.71 11.09 -14.91
CA THR A 235 -16.98 11.83 -15.00
C THR A 235 -17.60 12.12 -13.63
N SER A 236 -17.32 13.31 -13.08
CA SER A 236 -17.84 13.76 -11.78
C SER A 236 -18.94 14.85 -11.87
N GLY A 237 -19.71 14.93 -12.97
CA GLY A 237 -20.88 15.82 -12.98
C GLY A 237 -21.23 16.52 -14.29
N GLY A 238 -20.63 16.15 -15.42
CA GLY A 238 -21.14 16.50 -16.75
C GLY A 238 -20.62 17.81 -17.35
N SER A 239 -20.02 18.72 -16.58
CA SER A 239 -19.45 19.97 -17.09
C SER A 239 -17.98 20.15 -16.67
N ALA A 240 -17.11 20.48 -17.62
CA ALA A 240 -15.69 20.80 -17.37
C ALA A 240 -15.41 22.28 -17.67
N LEU A 241 -14.40 22.85 -17.00
CA LEU A 241 -13.91 24.18 -17.32
C LEU A 241 -13.04 24.09 -18.57
N VAL A 242 -13.47 24.75 -19.64
CA VAL A 242 -12.77 24.76 -20.92
C VAL A 242 -12.01 26.06 -21.06
N TYR A 243 -10.74 25.92 -21.36
CA TYR A 243 -9.84 27.02 -21.67
C TYR A 243 -9.55 27.00 -23.16
N ARG A 244 -10.10 27.95 -23.95
CA ARG A 244 -9.83 28.09 -25.39
C ARG A 244 -9.00 29.33 -25.73
N PRO A 245 -7.94 29.20 -26.56
CA PRO A 245 -7.12 30.34 -26.91
C PRO A 245 -7.91 31.32 -27.76
N LEU A 246 -7.71 32.63 -27.56
CA LEU A 246 -8.26 33.64 -28.46
C LEU A 246 -7.67 33.48 -29.87
N ASP A 247 -8.53 33.52 -30.89
CA ASP A 247 -8.13 33.41 -32.30
C ASP A 247 -7.03 34.43 -32.64
N GLY A 248 -5.89 33.93 -33.13
CA GLY A 248 -4.75 34.76 -33.58
C GLY A 248 -3.67 35.07 -32.54
N GLN A 249 -3.77 34.55 -31.31
CA GLN A 249 -2.69 34.65 -30.31
C GLN A 249 -1.68 33.49 -30.45
N SER A 250 -0.39 33.79 -30.57
CA SER A 250 0.68 32.77 -30.68
C SER A 250 1.36 32.41 -29.36
N GLN A 251 1.20 33.23 -28.31
CA GLN A 251 1.83 32.99 -27.01
C GLN A 251 0.86 32.30 -26.05
N PRO A 252 1.28 31.22 -25.36
CA PRO A 252 0.45 30.57 -24.36
C PRO A 252 0.20 31.55 -23.23
N SER A 253 -1.04 31.63 -22.76
CA SER A 253 -1.36 32.51 -21.63
C SER A 253 -1.69 31.70 -20.39
N ILE A 254 -1.51 32.38 -19.25
CA ILE A 254 -1.52 31.78 -17.93
C ILE A 254 -2.96 31.76 -17.41
N LEU A 255 -3.41 30.59 -16.93
CA LEU A 255 -4.67 30.45 -16.18
C LEU A 255 -4.36 30.50 -14.69
N GLU A 256 -5.11 31.31 -13.94
CA GLU A 256 -5.03 31.36 -12.47
C GLU A 256 -6.41 31.07 -11.89
N LEU A 257 -6.50 30.04 -11.06
CA LEU A 257 -7.72 29.64 -10.35
C LEU A 257 -7.58 30.02 -8.88
N ASP A 258 -8.57 30.71 -8.32
CA ASP A 258 -8.61 31.03 -6.89
C ASP A 258 -8.99 29.80 -6.05
N LEU A 259 -8.10 29.43 -5.13
CA LEU A 259 -8.27 28.30 -4.23
C LEU A 259 -8.93 28.68 -2.90
N ALA A 260 -9.16 29.97 -2.63
CA ALA A 260 -9.76 30.41 -1.37
C ALA A 260 -11.11 29.72 -1.03
N PRO A 261 -12.04 29.47 -1.97
CA PRO A 261 -13.29 28.77 -1.65
C PRO A 261 -13.05 27.32 -1.18
N LEU A 262 -12.11 26.62 -1.81
CA LEU A 262 -11.69 25.26 -1.47
C LEU A 262 -11.07 25.20 -0.07
N LEU A 263 -10.13 26.12 0.19
CA LEU A 263 -9.41 26.19 1.47
C LEU A 263 -10.35 26.57 2.62
N ARG A 264 -11.32 27.46 2.39
CA ARG A 264 -12.38 27.81 3.37
C ARG A 264 -13.24 26.61 3.73
N ALA A 265 -13.70 25.86 2.73
CA ALA A 265 -14.50 24.66 2.97
C ALA A 265 -13.74 23.61 3.80
N GLN A 266 -12.42 23.50 3.63
CA GLN A 266 -11.60 22.62 4.47
C GLN A 266 -11.29 23.19 5.86
N HIS A 267 -11.13 24.52 6.02
CA HIS A 267 -10.93 25.16 7.33
C HIS A 267 -12.02 24.79 8.34
N ASP A 268 -13.26 24.66 7.87
CA ASP A 268 -14.42 24.29 8.68
C ASP A 268 -14.53 22.77 8.93
N SER A 269 -13.77 21.97 8.19
CA SER A 269 -13.73 20.51 8.33
C SER A 269 -12.64 20.08 9.32
N LYS A 270 -12.82 18.94 10.00
CA LYS A 270 -11.77 18.34 10.84
C LYS A 270 -10.66 17.67 10.01
N ASP A 271 -10.78 17.65 8.69
CA ASP A 271 -9.92 16.89 7.81
C ASP A 271 -8.69 17.67 7.36
N THR A 272 -7.57 16.97 7.38
CA THR A 272 -6.25 17.49 7.04
C THR A 272 -5.75 16.82 5.76
N GLY A 273 -6.52 16.97 4.66
CA GLY A 273 -5.93 16.87 3.32
C GLY A 273 -4.57 17.58 3.32
N ASN A 274 -3.59 17.11 2.56
CA ASN A 274 -2.23 17.67 2.56
C ASN A 274 -1.70 18.00 1.15
N ALA A 275 -2.55 17.83 0.14
CA ALA A 275 -2.22 18.06 -1.25
C ALA A 275 -3.43 18.57 -2.03
N ILE A 276 -3.16 19.19 -3.18
CA ILE A 276 -4.18 19.62 -4.14
C ILE A 276 -4.09 18.71 -5.36
N ARG A 277 -5.21 18.10 -5.74
CA ARG A 277 -5.35 17.36 -6.98
C ARG A 277 -6.12 18.19 -7.99
N PHE A 278 -5.66 18.17 -9.23
CA PHE A 278 -6.46 18.62 -10.36
C PHE A 278 -6.42 17.58 -11.48
N SER A 279 -7.56 17.41 -12.14
CA SER A 279 -7.71 16.43 -13.22
C SER A 279 -8.07 17.15 -14.51
N THR A 280 -7.47 16.72 -15.62
CA THR A 280 -7.72 17.28 -16.94
C THR A 280 -8.26 16.24 -17.91
N VAL A 281 -8.97 16.74 -18.92
CA VAL A 281 -9.66 15.96 -19.94
C VAL A 281 -9.07 16.24 -21.31
N GLY A 282 -8.97 15.22 -22.15
CA GLY A 282 -8.51 15.33 -23.52
C GLY A 282 -7.00 15.53 -23.65
N SER A 283 -6.57 15.96 -24.84
CA SER A 283 -5.15 16.17 -25.12
C SER A 283 -4.66 17.47 -24.49
N VAL A 284 -3.89 17.35 -23.41
CA VAL A 284 -3.31 18.50 -22.72
C VAL A 284 -1.84 18.67 -23.13
N PRO A 285 -1.41 19.89 -23.55
CA PRO A 285 0.00 20.15 -23.81
C PRO A 285 0.78 20.13 -22.50
N SER A 286 2.10 19.91 -22.57
CA SER A 286 2.94 20.00 -21.37
C SER A 286 2.71 21.34 -20.67
N THR A 287 2.33 21.31 -19.39
CA THR A 287 1.87 22.49 -18.66
C THR A 287 2.58 22.59 -17.33
N GLN A 288 3.18 23.75 -17.03
CA GLN A 288 3.74 24.00 -15.71
C GLN A 288 2.60 24.38 -14.77
N ALA A 289 2.36 23.57 -13.75
CA ALA A 289 1.36 23.84 -12.73
C ALA A 289 2.06 24.31 -11.45
N GLU A 290 1.67 25.48 -10.94
CA GLU A 290 2.30 26.14 -9.81
C GLU A 290 1.26 26.56 -8.78
N LEU A 291 1.58 26.34 -7.50
CA LEU A 291 0.84 26.89 -6.39
C LEU A 291 1.45 28.23 -6.01
N ILE A 292 0.66 29.29 -6.10
CA ILE A 292 1.09 30.67 -5.85
C ILE A 292 0.52 31.17 -4.54
N GLY A 293 1.40 31.75 -3.72
CA GLY A 293 1.03 32.38 -2.46
C GLY A 293 0.48 33.81 -2.63
N PRO A 294 -0.13 34.38 -1.57
CA PRO A 294 -0.59 35.76 -1.53
C PRO A 294 0.47 36.82 -1.88
N ASP A 295 1.74 36.50 -1.65
CA ASP A 295 2.91 37.32 -1.94
C ASP A 295 3.43 37.16 -3.38
N GLY A 296 2.79 36.31 -4.19
CA GLY A 296 3.17 35.99 -5.56
C GLY A 296 4.32 34.98 -5.67
N ALA A 297 4.78 34.40 -4.54
CA ALA A 297 5.83 33.39 -4.55
C ALA A 297 5.29 32.03 -5.05
N VAL A 298 6.12 31.29 -5.79
CA VAL A 298 5.84 29.90 -6.15
C VAL A 298 6.16 29.02 -4.94
N LEU A 299 5.13 28.40 -4.37
CA LEU A 299 5.21 27.63 -3.14
C LEU A 299 5.39 26.14 -3.39
N ALA A 300 4.86 25.65 -4.50
CA ALA A 300 5.01 24.28 -4.98
C ALA A 300 4.76 24.27 -6.49
N ASN A 301 5.31 23.28 -7.19
CA ASN A 301 5.05 23.11 -8.61
C ASN A 301 5.08 21.64 -9.01
N THR A 302 4.43 21.34 -10.13
CA THR A 302 4.48 20.04 -10.79
C THR A 302 4.42 20.22 -12.30
N LEU A 303 5.07 19.33 -13.04
CA LEU A 303 4.99 19.32 -14.50
C LEU A 303 3.84 18.42 -14.92
N VAL A 304 2.86 19.00 -15.59
CA VAL A 304 1.79 18.28 -16.28
C VAL A 304 2.38 17.74 -17.57
N GLU A 305 2.72 16.47 -17.58
CA GLU A 305 3.15 15.78 -18.80
C GLU A 305 2.00 15.73 -19.82
N ALA A 306 2.35 15.77 -21.11
CA ALA A 306 1.34 15.79 -22.16
C ALA A 306 0.61 14.44 -22.19
N SER A 307 -0.68 14.46 -21.88
CA SER A 307 -1.54 13.27 -21.98
C SER A 307 -2.43 13.36 -23.22
N PRO A 308 -2.65 12.25 -23.95
CA PRO A 308 -3.54 12.24 -25.12
C PRO A 308 -5.03 12.10 -24.76
N THR A 309 -5.37 11.64 -23.54
CA THR A 309 -6.74 11.25 -23.18
C THR A 309 -7.21 11.88 -21.89
N TRP A 310 -6.57 11.59 -20.76
CA TRP A 310 -6.91 12.10 -19.44
C TRP A 310 -5.67 12.12 -18.56
N GLY A 311 -5.67 12.95 -17.52
CA GLY A 311 -4.64 12.88 -16.51
C GLY A 311 -5.06 13.54 -15.21
N SER A 312 -4.38 13.16 -14.15
CA SER A 312 -4.59 13.68 -12.81
C SER A 312 -3.22 14.01 -12.24
N TRP A 313 -3.07 15.18 -11.65
CA TRP A 313 -1.80 15.65 -11.10
C TRP A 313 -2.00 16.18 -9.69
N ILE A 314 -0.97 16.00 -8.88
CA ILE A 314 -0.96 16.36 -7.48
C ILE A 314 0.15 17.38 -7.25
N ILE A 315 -0.19 18.43 -6.49
CA ILE A 315 0.75 19.39 -5.95
C ILE A 315 0.76 19.21 -4.44
N VAL A 316 1.92 18.82 -3.90
CA VAL A 316 2.14 18.66 -2.46
C VAL A 316 3.01 19.83 -1.99
N PRO A 317 2.43 20.83 -1.31
CA PRO A 317 3.21 21.90 -0.69
C PRO A 317 3.94 21.45 0.57
N GLU A 318 4.93 22.23 1.00
CA GLU A 318 5.60 21.99 2.28
C GLU A 318 4.60 22.04 3.46
N PRO A 319 4.77 21.21 4.52
CA PRO A 319 3.81 21.12 5.62
C PRO A 319 3.51 22.46 6.31
N GLN A 320 4.50 23.35 6.43
CA GLN A 320 4.33 24.67 7.04
C GLN A 320 3.48 25.60 6.15
N THR A 321 3.74 25.55 4.84
CA THR A 321 2.97 26.28 3.83
C THR A 321 1.53 25.81 3.81
N TRP A 322 1.32 24.49 3.83
CA TRP A 322 0.00 23.89 3.88
C TRP A 322 -0.79 24.35 5.12
N SER A 323 -0.17 24.27 6.29
CA SER A 323 -0.78 24.72 7.54
C SER A 323 -1.26 26.17 7.42
N ARG A 324 -0.41 27.07 6.88
CA ARG A 324 -0.76 28.47 6.66
C ARG A 324 -1.94 28.65 5.69
N MET A 325 -1.97 27.89 4.59
CA MET A 325 -3.07 27.93 3.61
C MET A 325 -4.42 27.59 4.24
N ILE A 326 -4.43 26.57 5.09
CA ILE A 326 -5.66 26.11 5.75
C ILE A 326 -6.06 27.02 6.91
N THR A 327 -5.10 27.55 7.70
CA THR A 327 -5.43 28.40 8.85
C THR A 327 -5.79 29.83 8.46
N GLU A 328 -5.22 30.33 7.36
CA GLU A 328 -5.40 31.71 6.91
C GLU A 328 -5.85 31.77 5.43
N PRO A 329 -7.01 31.17 5.08
CA PRO A 329 -7.46 31.09 3.69
C PRO A 329 -7.75 32.48 3.09
N ASP A 330 -8.09 33.47 3.93
CA ASP A 330 -8.40 34.85 3.51
C ASP A 330 -7.19 35.82 3.59
N SER A 331 -5.99 35.32 3.92
CA SER A 331 -4.77 36.17 4.01
C SER A 331 -4.30 36.72 2.65
N GLY A 332 -4.91 36.26 1.56
CA GLY A 332 -4.80 36.80 0.20
C GLY A 332 -5.23 35.78 -0.83
N LYS A 333 -4.89 36.02 -2.11
CA LYS A 333 -5.29 35.13 -3.21
C LYS A 333 -4.34 33.94 -3.30
N TRP A 334 -4.77 32.79 -2.80
CA TRP A 334 -4.12 31.51 -3.06
C TRP A 334 -4.51 31.04 -4.45
N GLN A 335 -3.55 30.83 -5.35
CA GLN A 335 -3.86 30.54 -6.75
C GLN A 335 -3.20 29.26 -7.25
N LEU A 336 -3.95 28.47 -8.01
CA LEU A 336 -3.41 27.44 -8.89
C LEU A 336 -3.15 28.06 -10.25
N ARG A 337 -1.88 28.21 -10.61
CA ARG A 337 -1.42 28.77 -11.88
C ARG A 337 -1.06 27.66 -12.85
N LEU A 338 -1.66 27.66 -14.04
CA LEU A 338 -1.33 26.75 -15.14
C LEU A 338 -0.71 27.54 -16.30
N SER A 339 0.51 27.17 -16.68
CA SER A 339 1.28 27.78 -17.77
C SER A 339 1.57 26.74 -18.87
N PRO A 340 0.69 26.61 -19.89
CA PRO A 340 0.86 25.61 -20.93
C PRO A 340 2.01 25.95 -21.90
N SER A 341 2.68 24.94 -22.44
CA SER A 341 3.76 25.10 -23.43
C SER A 341 3.26 25.40 -24.84
N ALA A 342 2.00 25.09 -25.13
CA ALA A 342 1.38 25.28 -26.43
C ALA A 342 -0.04 25.84 -26.31
N ASN A 343 -0.47 26.59 -27.32
CA ASN A 343 -1.79 27.21 -27.36
C ASN A 343 -2.84 26.18 -27.83
N ARG A 344 -3.29 25.32 -26.92
CA ARG A 344 -4.33 24.31 -27.15
C ARG A 344 -5.43 24.41 -26.11
N GLU A 345 -6.59 23.84 -26.44
CA GLU A 345 -7.67 23.75 -25.47
C GLU A 345 -7.27 22.88 -24.27
N ILE A 346 -7.58 23.34 -23.07
CA ILE A 346 -7.38 22.57 -21.84
C ILE A 346 -8.72 22.46 -21.14
N TRP A 347 -9.04 21.24 -20.71
CA TRP A 347 -10.28 20.93 -20.04
C TRP A 347 -9.94 20.50 -18.62
N ILE A 348 -10.47 21.18 -17.62
CA ILE A 348 -10.27 20.83 -16.20
C ILE A 348 -11.58 20.23 -15.69
N ASP A 349 -11.50 18.97 -15.23
CA ASP A 349 -12.64 18.24 -14.65
C ASP A 349 -12.89 18.69 -13.22
N ARG A 350 -11.86 18.62 -12.37
CA ARG A 350 -11.98 18.91 -10.93
C ARG A 350 -10.69 19.47 -10.35
N VAL A 351 -10.86 20.25 -9.27
CA VAL A 351 -9.80 20.66 -8.35
C VAL A 351 -10.29 20.36 -6.94
N GLU A 352 -9.53 19.57 -6.20
CA GLU A 352 -9.95 19.07 -4.89
C GLU A 352 -8.77 18.91 -3.93
N LEU A 353 -9.08 18.91 -2.63
CA LEU A 353 -8.10 18.65 -1.57
C LEU A 353 -8.05 17.15 -1.32
N VAL A 354 -6.85 16.60 -1.32
CA VAL A 354 -6.62 15.16 -1.15
C VAL A 354 -5.53 14.88 -0.14
N GLU A 355 -5.51 13.66 0.36
CA GLU A 355 -4.47 13.14 1.23
C GLU A 355 -3.94 11.81 0.73
N ASP A 356 -2.65 11.59 1.03
CA ASP A 356 -2.08 10.26 0.85
C ASP A 356 -2.82 9.28 1.76
N THR A 357 -3.24 8.17 1.20
CA THR A 357 -4.14 7.24 1.85
C THR A 357 -3.41 5.95 2.19
N ASN A 358 -3.64 5.44 3.39
CA ASN A 358 -3.12 4.13 3.77
C ASN A 358 -3.56 3.06 2.75
N GLY A 359 -2.62 2.26 2.24
CA GLY A 359 -2.88 1.26 1.20
C GLY A 359 -4.00 0.26 1.55
N ILE A 360 -4.24 -0.01 2.84
CA ILE A 360 -5.39 -0.84 3.27
C ILE A 360 -6.74 -0.13 3.07
N VAL A 361 -6.79 1.17 3.34
CA VAL A 361 -7.99 2.00 3.14
C VAL A 361 -8.26 2.16 1.65
N LEU A 362 -7.21 2.37 0.84
CA LEU A 362 -7.29 2.37 -0.62
C LEU A 362 -7.87 1.05 -1.16
N SER A 363 -7.36 -0.08 -0.66
CA SER A 363 -7.86 -1.40 -1.03
C SER A 363 -9.34 -1.53 -0.65
N SER A 364 -9.73 -1.16 0.57
CA SER A 364 -11.14 -1.18 1.00
C SER A 364 -12.02 -0.32 0.10
N ALA A 365 -11.60 0.88 -0.27
CA ALA A 365 -12.30 1.77 -1.19
C ALA A 365 -12.47 1.15 -2.59
N ALA A 366 -11.42 0.52 -3.12
CA ALA A 366 -11.46 -0.16 -4.42
C ALA A 366 -12.52 -1.26 -4.45
N PHE A 367 -12.57 -2.10 -3.41
CA PHE A 367 -13.59 -3.14 -3.29
C PHE A 367 -14.99 -2.57 -3.06
N ALA A 368 -15.11 -1.49 -2.27
CA ALA A 368 -16.36 -0.79 -2.03
C ALA A 368 -17.02 -0.32 -3.32
N LYS A 369 -16.22 0.17 -4.29
CA LYS A 369 -16.71 0.60 -5.62
C LYS A 369 -17.51 -0.49 -6.34
N PHE A 370 -17.10 -1.75 -6.22
CA PHE A 370 -17.73 -2.87 -6.94
C PHE A 370 -18.83 -3.58 -6.14
N PHE A 371 -18.68 -3.67 -4.82
CA PHE A 371 -19.58 -4.46 -3.97
C PHE A 371 -20.51 -3.60 -3.10
N GLY A 372 -20.41 -2.27 -3.19
CA GLY A 372 -21.21 -1.32 -2.42
C GLY A 372 -21.16 -1.60 -0.92
N ALA A 373 -22.33 -1.64 -0.29
CA ALA A 373 -22.47 -1.87 1.15
C ALA A 373 -21.86 -3.21 1.62
N PHE A 374 -21.84 -4.25 0.78
CA PHE A 374 -21.20 -5.52 1.14
C PHE A 374 -19.68 -5.37 1.21
N GLY A 375 -19.06 -4.67 0.26
CA GLY A 375 -17.62 -4.41 0.23
C GLY A 375 -17.15 -3.62 1.44
N ASN A 376 -17.93 -2.60 1.84
CA ASN A 376 -17.67 -1.74 3.01
C ASN A 376 -17.63 -2.49 4.34
N ILE A 377 -18.25 -3.66 4.44
CA ILE A 377 -18.25 -4.48 5.67
C ILE A 377 -17.27 -5.63 5.54
N PHE A 378 -17.32 -6.34 4.41
CA PHE A 378 -16.58 -7.58 4.22
C PHE A 378 -15.07 -7.36 4.26
N ILE A 379 -14.54 -6.35 3.55
CA ILE A 379 -13.10 -6.14 3.44
C ILE A 379 -12.47 -5.69 4.74
N PRO A 380 -13.05 -4.73 5.49
CA PRO A 380 -12.53 -4.37 6.80
C PRO A 380 -12.49 -5.53 7.79
N VAL A 381 -13.55 -6.33 7.82
CA VAL A 381 -13.61 -7.52 8.69
C VAL A 381 -12.61 -8.59 8.25
N ALA A 382 -12.50 -8.86 6.94
CA ALA A 382 -11.52 -9.82 6.43
C ALA A 382 -10.09 -9.38 6.77
N ALA A 383 -9.75 -8.11 6.53
CA ALA A 383 -8.43 -7.57 6.81
C ALA A 383 -8.08 -7.60 8.32
N LEU A 384 -9.06 -7.39 9.20
CA LEU A 384 -8.89 -7.59 10.64
C LEU A 384 -8.48 -9.03 10.97
N PHE A 385 -9.12 -10.03 10.36
CA PHE A 385 -8.73 -11.43 10.56
C PHE A 385 -7.37 -11.75 9.97
N PHE A 386 -7.03 -11.22 8.79
CA PHE A 386 -5.68 -11.34 8.20
C PHE A 386 -4.63 -10.80 9.17
N ALA A 387 -4.77 -9.55 9.61
CA ALA A 387 -3.88 -8.91 10.58
C ALA A 387 -3.77 -9.73 11.87
N TYR A 388 -4.90 -10.18 12.41
CA TYR A 388 -4.93 -10.99 13.64
C TYR A 388 -4.17 -12.32 13.48
N THR A 389 -4.37 -13.04 12.37
CA THR A 389 -3.63 -14.29 12.13
C THR A 389 -2.12 -14.06 12.00
N THR A 390 -1.70 -12.96 11.38
CA THR A 390 -0.29 -12.57 11.25
C THR A 390 0.33 -12.19 12.61
N ILE A 391 -0.41 -11.47 13.47
CA ILE A 391 0.00 -11.16 14.85
C ILE A 391 0.25 -12.46 15.64
N LEU A 392 -0.63 -13.46 15.48
CA LEU A 392 -0.45 -14.75 16.15
C LEU A 392 0.77 -15.52 15.62
N ALA A 393 1.02 -15.48 14.31
CA ALA A 393 2.20 -16.10 13.69
C ALA A 393 3.51 -15.43 14.16
N GLY A 394 3.55 -14.09 14.19
CA GLY A 394 4.71 -13.34 14.66
C GLY A 394 5.03 -13.60 16.13
N ALA A 395 4.01 -13.76 16.98
CA ALA A 395 4.21 -14.13 18.38
C ALA A 395 4.91 -15.49 18.49
N TYR A 396 4.51 -16.46 17.67
CA TYR A 396 5.14 -17.78 17.61
C TYR A 396 6.60 -17.71 17.13
N TYR A 397 6.87 -16.96 16.06
CA TYR A 397 8.24 -16.77 15.56
C TYR A 397 9.16 -16.13 16.60
N GLY A 398 8.66 -15.09 17.28
CA GLY A 398 9.35 -14.41 18.36
C GLY A 398 9.57 -15.30 19.58
N GLU A 399 8.59 -16.10 19.97
CA GLU A 399 8.71 -17.08 21.05
C GLU A 399 9.85 -18.08 20.78
N VAL A 400 9.91 -18.64 19.57
CA VAL A 400 10.95 -19.60 19.18
C VAL A 400 12.34 -18.91 19.14
N ALA A 401 12.40 -17.66 18.69
CA ALA A 401 13.63 -16.87 18.73
C ALA A 401 14.10 -16.60 20.18
N CYS A 402 13.19 -16.21 21.07
CA CYS A 402 13.48 -16.01 22.49
C CYS A 402 13.87 -17.32 23.17
N HIS A 403 13.22 -18.43 22.85
CA HIS A 403 13.56 -19.74 23.39
C HIS A 403 15.00 -20.14 23.01
N PHE A 404 15.43 -19.86 21.78
CA PHE A 404 16.81 -20.11 21.35
C PHE A 404 17.83 -19.28 22.13
N LEU A 405 17.52 -18.01 22.42
CA LEU A 405 18.39 -17.12 23.19
C LEU A 405 18.44 -17.54 24.66
N ARG A 406 17.26 -17.61 25.29
CA ARG A 406 17.07 -17.98 26.68
C ARG A 406 15.59 -18.25 26.95
N GLU A 407 15.26 -19.46 27.40
CA GLU A 407 13.89 -19.87 27.70
C GLU A 407 13.15 -18.93 28.68
N SER A 408 13.83 -18.40 29.69
CA SER A 408 13.23 -17.47 30.66
C SER A 408 12.80 -16.13 30.05
N TRP A 409 13.21 -15.80 28.81
CA TRP A 409 12.80 -14.57 28.11
C TRP A 409 11.47 -14.71 27.38
N VAL A 410 10.95 -15.92 27.18
CA VAL A 410 9.71 -16.16 26.43
C VAL A 410 8.52 -15.44 27.06
N LYS A 411 8.29 -15.59 28.38
CA LYS A 411 7.14 -14.96 29.04
C LYS A 411 7.22 -13.41 29.03
N PRO A 412 8.35 -12.77 29.43
CA PRO A 412 8.51 -11.33 29.28
C PRO A 412 8.31 -10.84 27.85
N TYR A 413 8.82 -11.58 26.87
CA TYR A 413 8.66 -11.26 25.46
C TYR A 413 7.19 -11.25 25.03
N LEU A 414 6.41 -12.28 25.37
CA LEU A 414 4.99 -12.35 25.01
C LEU A 414 4.17 -11.23 25.66
N VAL A 415 4.49 -10.83 26.90
CA VAL A 415 3.85 -9.67 27.54
C VAL A 415 4.18 -8.39 26.77
N LEU A 416 5.45 -8.17 26.42
CA LEU A 416 5.87 -7.03 25.60
C LEU A 416 5.17 -7.05 24.23
N TYR A 417 5.03 -8.22 23.62
CA TYR A 417 4.36 -8.43 22.34
C TYR A 417 2.87 -8.04 22.40
N ILE A 418 2.16 -8.41 23.46
CA ILE A 418 0.76 -8.01 23.63
C ILE A 418 0.62 -6.50 23.80
N ILE A 419 1.52 -5.87 24.55
CA ILE A 419 1.56 -4.41 24.74
C ILE A 419 1.86 -3.70 23.42
N SER A 420 2.82 -4.22 22.63
CA SER A 420 3.17 -3.62 21.35
C SER A 420 2.04 -3.70 20.33
N ALA A 421 1.14 -4.68 20.42
CA ALA A 421 -0.06 -4.71 19.57
C ALA A 421 -0.95 -3.48 19.80
N PHE A 422 -1.17 -3.11 21.07
CA PHE A 422 -1.91 -1.90 21.42
C PHE A 422 -1.18 -0.64 20.94
N LEU A 423 0.13 -0.55 21.20
CA LEU A 423 0.94 0.59 20.76
C LEU A 423 0.94 0.72 19.24
N GLY A 424 0.96 -0.39 18.50
CA GLY A 424 0.88 -0.40 17.04
C GLY A 424 -0.37 0.30 16.52
N CYS A 425 -1.52 0.13 17.17
CA CYS A 425 -2.76 0.82 16.77
C CYS A 425 -2.73 2.33 17.02
N VAL A 426 -1.93 2.82 17.97
CA VAL A 426 -1.95 4.22 18.41
C VAL A 426 -0.82 5.05 17.80
N LEU A 427 0.30 4.41 17.44
CA LEU A 427 1.46 5.09 16.86
C LEU A 427 1.26 5.44 15.39
N ASP A 428 1.99 6.45 14.92
CA ASP A 428 1.96 6.87 13.51
C ASP A 428 2.48 5.77 12.58
N LEU A 429 1.82 5.64 11.42
CA LEU A 429 2.14 4.61 10.43
C LEU A 429 3.60 4.66 9.98
N ASP A 430 4.14 5.86 9.71
CA ASP A 430 5.53 6.03 9.26
C ASP A 430 6.54 5.54 10.30
N LEU A 431 6.29 5.80 11.58
CA LEU A 431 7.14 5.30 12.65
C LEU A 431 7.13 3.77 12.68
N VAL A 432 5.95 3.17 12.56
CA VAL A 432 5.76 1.72 12.58
C VAL A 432 6.40 1.07 11.35
N ILE A 433 6.25 1.65 10.15
CA ILE A 433 6.87 1.17 8.91
C ILE A 433 8.40 1.23 9.01
N ASN A 434 8.95 2.39 9.39
CA ASN A 434 10.39 2.58 9.45
C ASN A 434 11.05 1.65 10.47
N PHE A 435 10.43 1.47 11.63
CA PHE A 435 10.88 0.50 12.63
C PHE A 435 10.82 -0.94 12.10
N SER A 436 9.72 -1.31 11.45
CA SER A 436 9.51 -2.65 10.91
C SER A 436 10.50 -3.00 9.80
N ASP A 437 10.71 -2.08 8.85
CA ASP A 437 11.63 -2.26 7.73
C ASP A 437 13.09 -2.39 8.21
N LEU A 438 13.50 -1.58 9.19
CA LEU A 438 14.82 -1.68 9.81
C LEU A 438 15.03 -3.05 10.47
N ALA A 439 14.06 -3.50 11.28
CA ALA A 439 14.16 -4.77 11.98
C ALA A 439 14.15 -5.97 11.01
N LEU A 440 13.32 -5.93 9.97
CA LEU A 440 13.27 -6.95 8.92
C LEU A 440 14.58 -7.02 8.14
N GLY A 441 15.16 -5.87 7.78
CA GLY A 441 16.44 -5.77 7.11
C GLY A 441 17.57 -6.41 7.92
N LEU A 442 17.64 -6.09 9.23
CA LEU A 442 18.65 -6.65 10.14
C LEU A 442 18.50 -8.16 10.34
N MET A 443 17.28 -8.69 10.37
CA MET A 443 17.03 -10.14 10.46
C MET A 443 17.41 -10.88 9.16
N THR A 444 17.17 -10.25 8.01
CA THR A 444 17.36 -10.86 6.69
C THR A 444 18.83 -11.13 6.37
N ILE A 445 19.72 -10.20 6.71
CA ILE A 445 21.17 -10.30 6.43
C ILE A 445 21.79 -11.62 6.95
N PRO A 446 21.72 -11.95 8.25
CA PRO A 446 22.31 -13.19 8.78
C PRO A 446 21.64 -14.45 8.23
N ASN A 447 20.33 -14.40 7.91
CA ASN A 447 19.62 -15.52 7.30
C ASN A 447 20.14 -15.80 5.88
N LEU A 448 20.28 -14.75 5.06
CA LEU A 448 20.81 -14.85 3.69
C LEU A 448 22.24 -15.38 3.67
N ILE A 449 23.11 -14.89 4.56
CA ILE A 449 24.48 -15.42 4.69
C ILE A 449 24.45 -16.93 4.95
N ALA A 450 23.65 -17.37 5.94
CA ALA A 450 23.57 -18.78 6.26
C ALA A 450 22.99 -19.62 5.12
N MET A 451 21.96 -19.12 4.42
CA MET A 451 21.35 -19.79 3.27
C MET A 451 22.32 -19.95 2.10
N MET A 452 23.09 -18.91 1.77
CA MET A 452 24.11 -18.98 0.71
C MET A 452 25.14 -20.06 1.00
N VAL A 453 25.63 -20.13 2.25
CA VAL A 453 26.63 -21.14 2.64
C VAL A 453 26.02 -22.55 2.66
N LEU A 454 24.75 -22.70 3.06
CA LEU A 454 24.05 -24.00 3.11
C LEU A 454 23.46 -24.45 1.77
N THR A 455 23.55 -23.64 0.72
CA THR A 455 23.00 -23.96 -0.62
C THR A 455 23.46 -25.33 -1.15
N PRO A 456 24.75 -25.72 -1.04
CA PRO A 456 25.20 -27.04 -1.51
C PRO A 456 24.55 -28.20 -0.76
N LEU A 457 24.29 -28.04 0.55
CA LEU A 457 23.61 -29.04 1.37
C LEU A 457 22.17 -29.21 0.90
N VAL A 458 21.43 -28.11 0.76
CA VAL A 458 20.04 -28.14 0.27
C VAL A 458 19.95 -28.76 -1.11
N ALA A 459 20.86 -28.41 -2.03
CA ALA A 459 20.92 -28.99 -3.36
C ALA A 459 21.16 -30.51 -3.34
N ARG A 460 22.04 -30.99 -2.46
CA ARG A 460 22.32 -32.42 -2.29
C ARG A 460 21.09 -33.17 -1.76
N GLU A 461 20.49 -32.70 -0.67
CA GLU A 461 19.31 -33.34 -0.06
C GLU A 461 18.12 -33.34 -1.03
N THR A 462 17.95 -32.27 -1.81
CA THR A 462 16.90 -32.17 -2.83
C THR A 462 17.11 -33.20 -3.95
N ARG A 463 18.33 -33.32 -4.48
CA ARG A 463 18.65 -34.34 -5.50
C ARG A 463 18.46 -35.76 -4.97
N SER A 464 18.89 -36.02 -3.74
CA SER A 464 18.71 -37.31 -3.06
C SER A 464 17.24 -37.67 -2.94
N TYR A 465 16.41 -36.75 -2.48
CA TYR A 465 14.97 -36.94 -2.35
C TYR A 465 14.29 -37.29 -3.69
N PHE A 466 14.56 -36.53 -4.75
CA PHE A 466 13.95 -36.81 -6.05
C PHE A 466 14.48 -38.09 -6.71
N ALA A 467 15.71 -38.50 -6.39
CA ALA A 467 16.23 -39.81 -6.82
C ALA A 467 15.46 -40.95 -6.12
N ALA A 468 15.33 -40.89 -4.79
CA ALA A 468 14.56 -41.85 -3.99
C ALA A 468 13.08 -41.91 -4.41
N LEU A 469 12.48 -40.75 -4.72
CA LEU A 469 11.11 -40.67 -5.21
C LEU A 469 10.93 -41.38 -6.56
N LYS A 470 11.86 -41.19 -7.49
CA LYS A 470 11.85 -41.91 -8.78
C LYS A 470 12.11 -43.41 -8.61
N ALA A 471 12.88 -43.81 -7.61
CA ALA A 471 13.13 -45.20 -7.27
C ALA A 471 11.94 -45.89 -6.57
N GLY A 472 10.88 -45.14 -6.22
CA GLY A 472 9.67 -45.69 -5.59
C GLY A 472 9.82 -45.96 -4.09
N GLU A 473 10.86 -45.43 -3.44
CA GLU A 473 11.17 -45.69 -2.02
C GLU A 473 10.13 -45.13 -1.04
N PHE A 474 9.22 -44.25 -1.52
CA PHE A 474 8.13 -43.68 -0.74
C PHE A 474 6.76 -44.32 -1.01
N ASN A 475 6.67 -45.34 -1.88
CA ASN A 475 5.43 -46.07 -2.17
C ASN A 475 5.13 -47.08 -1.04
N GLY A 476 4.77 -46.59 0.14
CA GLY A 476 4.41 -47.43 1.29
C GLY A 476 4.27 -46.71 2.65
N SER A 477 4.44 -45.38 2.69
CA SER A 477 4.37 -44.56 3.92
C SER A 477 3.21 -43.58 3.91
#